data_AF-A0A4V5ZZ58-F1
#
_entry.id   AF-A0A4V5ZZ58-F1
#
_cell.length_a   1.000
_cell.length_b   1.000
_cell.length_c   1.000
_cell.angle_alpha   90.00
_cell.angle_beta   90.00
_cell.angle_gamma   90.00
#
_symmetry.space_group_name_H-M   'P 1'
#
loop_
_entity.id
_entity.type
_entity.pdbx_description
1 polymer ?
#
loop_
_entity_poly.entity_id
_entity_poly.type
_entity_poly.pdbx_seq_one_letter_code
_entity_poly.pdbx_strand_id
1 'polypeptide(L)'
;MGENFFEYSHSILKERWERLRNVVKNSRVFSLPKYPRDYCNFTGNFCMVAQQGGYRLGESRLREHQIIARSGERFGASPKHVRISMFSPPEAFNLFLERLSAIIDNTNGNVVT
;
A
#
# COMPACT_ATOMS: atom_id res chain seq x y z
N MET A 1 16.31 -27.61 2.35
CA MET A 1 15.34 -27.31 3.42
C MET A 1 14.62 -26.03 3.02
N GLY A 2 13.31 -26.10 2.81
CA GLY A 2 12.52 -24.91 2.43
C GLY A 2 12.20 -24.06 3.64
N GLU A 3 12.14 -22.73 3.45
CA GLU A 3 11.63 -21.82 4.47
C GLU A 3 10.17 -22.15 4.81
N ASN A 4 9.78 -21.91 6.07
CA ASN A 4 8.39 -22.06 6.52
C ASN A 4 7.49 -21.11 5.71
N PHE A 5 6.39 -21.64 5.16
CA PHE A 5 5.43 -20.87 4.36
C PHE A 5 4.96 -19.58 5.04
N PHE A 6 4.72 -19.62 6.36
CA PHE A 6 4.26 -18.46 7.13
C PHE A 6 5.36 -17.41 7.29
N GLU A 7 6.60 -17.83 7.54
CA GLU A 7 7.76 -16.93 7.67
C GLU A 7 8.08 -16.27 6.33
N TYR A 8 8.08 -17.06 5.25
CA TYR A 8 8.29 -16.58 3.89
C TYR A 8 7.20 -15.58 3.47
N SER A 9 5.93 -15.93 3.68
CA SER A 9 4.82 -15.03 3.30
C SER A 9 4.83 -13.74 4.13
N HIS A 10 5.15 -13.84 5.42
CA HIS A 10 5.27 -12.68 6.29
C HIS A 10 6.45 -11.79 5.89
N SER A 11 7.61 -12.33 5.55
CA SER A 11 8.78 -11.55 5.12
C SER A 11 8.50 -10.77 3.84
N ILE A 12 7.89 -11.41 2.84
CA ILE A 12 7.48 -10.77 1.58
C ILE A 12 6.49 -9.64 1.82
N LEU A 13 5.42 -9.88 2.61
CA LEU A 13 4.43 -8.85 2.88
C LEU A 13 4.99 -7.69 3.70
N LYS A 14 5.87 -7.99 4.68
CA LYS A 14 6.58 -6.97 5.47
C LYS A 14 7.41 -6.06 4.56
N GLU A 15 8.23 -6.64 3.69
CA GLU A 15 9.07 -5.89 2.74
C GLU A 15 8.20 -5.00 1.83
N ARG A 16 7.14 -5.56 1.25
CA ARG A 16 6.24 -4.81 0.37
C ARG A 16 5.58 -3.63 1.09
N TRP A 17 5.16 -3.82 2.34
CA TRP A 17 4.60 -2.76 3.17
C TRP A 17 5.62 -1.67 3.51
N GLU A 18 6.88 -2.03 3.78
CA GLU A 18 7.96 -1.08 4.02
C GLU A 18 8.28 -0.25 2.78
N ARG A 19 8.41 -0.89 1.62
CA ARG A 19 8.64 -0.22 0.33
C ARG A 19 7.51 0.74 -0.03
N LEU A 20 6.27 0.30 0.11
CA LEU A 20 5.11 1.16 -0.12
C LEU A 20 5.12 2.38 0.82
N ARG A 21 5.37 2.16 2.12
CA ARG A 21 5.48 3.26 3.10
C ARG A 21 6.56 4.24 2.72
N ASN A 22 7.71 3.78 2.26
CA ASN A 22 8.80 4.66 1.83
C ASN A 22 8.38 5.55 0.65
N VAL A 23 7.69 4.98 -0.36
CA VAL A 23 7.20 5.74 -1.51
C VAL A 23 6.18 6.81 -1.08
N VAL A 24 5.23 6.47 -0.20
CA VAL A 24 4.18 7.42 0.21
C VAL A 24 4.58 8.36 1.35
N LYS A 25 5.73 8.15 2.01
CA LYS A 25 6.13 8.85 3.25
C LYS A 25 6.11 10.37 3.08
N ASN A 26 6.53 10.85 1.92
CA ASN A 26 6.62 12.28 1.60
C ASN A 26 5.45 12.77 0.73
N SER A 27 4.44 11.92 0.50
CA SER A 27 3.28 12.30 -0.30
C SER A 27 2.34 13.20 0.51
N ARG A 28 1.89 14.29 -0.10
CA ARG A 28 0.80 15.12 0.42
C ARG A 28 -0.58 14.65 -0.05
N VAL A 29 -0.63 13.71 -1.00
CA VAL A 29 -1.86 13.23 -1.64
C VAL A 29 -2.26 11.82 -1.27
N PHE A 30 -1.31 11.00 -0.80
CA PHE A 30 -1.61 9.67 -0.29
C PHE A 30 -1.43 9.62 1.21
N SER A 31 -2.35 8.92 1.87
CA SER A 31 -2.15 8.49 3.25
C SER A 31 -2.41 7.00 3.34
N LEU A 32 -1.60 6.32 4.15
CA LEU A 32 -1.85 4.96 4.58
C LEU A 32 -2.46 4.98 5.98
N PRO A 33 -3.26 3.97 6.37
CA PRO A 33 -3.64 3.80 7.77
C PRO A 33 -2.38 3.58 8.63
N LYS A 34 -2.50 3.91 9.91
CA LYS A 34 -1.47 3.60 10.89
C LYS A 34 -1.54 2.12 11.26
N TYR A 35 -0.39 1.46 11.30
CA TYR A 35 -0.28 0.07 11.70
C TYR A 35 0.44 -0.04 13.04
N PRO A 36 -0.27 -0.32 14.14
CA PRO A 36 0.37 -0.54 15.42
C PRO A 36 1.19 -1.84 15.39
N ARG A 37 2.24 -1.87 16.22
CA ARG A 37 2.90 -3.12 16.59
C ARG A 37 2.06 -3.79 17.66
N ASP A 38 1.82 -5.09 17.50
CA ASP A 38 1.07 -5.90 18.45
C ASP A 38 1.71 -7.28 18.62
N TYR A 39 1.40 -7.96 19.71
CA TYR A 39 1.95 -9.28 20.00
C TYR A 39 1.22 -10.36 19.19
N CYS A 40 1.98 -11.18 18.47
CA CYS A 40 1.45 -12.29 17.70
C CYS A 40 1.71 -13.61 18.42
N ASN A 41 0.64 -14.25 18.92
CA ASN A 41 0.73 -15.54 19.61
C ASN A 41 1.28 -16.67 18.73
N PHE A 42 1.08 -16.59 17.41
CA PHE A 42 1.58 -17.61 16.48
C PHE A 42 3.10 -17.57 16.32
N THR A 43 3.68 -16.37 16.21
CA THR A 43 5.15 -16.20 16.06
C THR A 43 5.87 -16.03 17.39
N GLY A 44 5.12 -15.84 18.49
CA GLY A 44 5.66 -15.55 19.82
C GLY A 44 6.34 -14.18 19.92
N ASN A 45 6.13 -13.27 18.95
CA ASN A 45 6.87 -12.02 18.82
C ASN A 45 5.95 -10.84 18.47
N PHE A 46 6.44 -9.61 18.65
CA PHE A 46 5.73 -8.41 18.21
C PHE A 46 5.81 -8.25 16.69
N CYS A 47 4.65 -8.14 16.03
CA CYS A 47 4.51 -8.00 14.59
C CYS A 47 3.70 -6.74 14.24
N MET A 48 3.89 -6.22 13.02
CA MET A 48 3.01 -5.16 12.51
C MET A 48 1.68 -5.77 12.08
N VAL A 49 0.58 -5.27 12.63
CA VAL A 49 -0.75 -5.73 12.24
C VAL A 49 -1.23 -4.89 11.07
N ALA A 50 -1.31 -5.49 9.87
CA ALA A 50 -1.90 -4.85 8.71
C ALA A 50 -3.43 -4.77 8.89
N GLN A 51 -3.92 -3.60 9.30
CA GLN A 51 -5.33 -3.25 9.22
C GLN A 51 -5.76 -3.00 7.75
N GLN A 52 -7.04 -3.21 7.44
CA GLN A 52 -7.58 -2.89 6.11
C GLN A 52 -7.40 -1.40 5.83
N GLY A 53 -6.45 -1.08 4.97
CA GLY A 53 -6.08 0.29 4.65
C GLY A 53 -6.82 0.80 3.43
N GLY A 54 -7.70 1.77 3.64
CA GLY A 54 -8.17 2.62 2.56
C GLY A 54 -7.09 3.62 2.17
N TYR A 55 -6.64 3.62 0.92
CA TYR A 55 -5.74 4.66 0.40
C TYR A 55 -6.59 5.89 0.11
N ARG A 56 -6.23 7.07 0.62
CA ARG A 56 -7.00 8.33 0.44
C ARG A 56 -6.85 8.96 -0.95
N LEU A 57 -7.02 8.19 -2.02
CA LEU A 57 -7.15 8.70 -3.38
C LEU A 57 -8.35 8.05 -4.08
N GLY A 58 -9.14 8.84 -4.80
CA GLY A 58 -10.26 8.31 -5.59
C GLY A 58 -9.81 7.36 -6.69
N GLU A 59 -10.64 6.37 -7.00
CA GLU A 59 -10.36 5.34 -7.99
C GLU A 59 -10.03 5.92 -9.40
N SER A 60 -10.64 7.05 -9.77
CA SER A 60 -10.44 7.70 -11.07
C SER A 60 -8.99 8.14 -11.32
N ARG A 61 -8.36 8.85 -10.37
CA ARG A 61 -6.97 9.33 -10.50
C ARG A 61 -5.95 8.19 -10.61
N LEU A 62 -6.22 7.07 -9.95
CA LEU A 62 -5.39 5.87 -10.07
C LEU A 62 -5.54 5.22 -11.44
N ARG A 63 -6.77 5.15 -11.96
CA ARG A 63 -7.06 4.61 -13.29
C ARG A 63 -6.37 5.40 -14.41
N GLU A 64 -6.27 6.72 -14.29
CA GLU A 64 -5.51 7.58 -15.23
C GLU A 64 -4.04 7.14 -15.37
N HIS A 65 -3.46 6.61 -14.29
CA HIS A 65 -2.08 6.12 -14.25
C HIS A 65 -2.02 4.59 -14.40
N GLN A 66 -3.07 3.98 -14.95
CA GLN A 66 -3.17 2.54 -15.17
C GLN A 66 -3.01 1.70 -13.88
N ILE A 67 -3.38 2.26 -12.72
CA ILE A 67 -3.47 1.54 -11.45
C ILE A 67 -4.92 1.16 -11.21
N ILE A 68 -5.22 -0.13 -11.22
CA ILE A 68 -6.57 -0.65 -10.94
C ILE A 68 -6.71 -0.87 -9.44
N ALA A 69 -7.63 -0.13 -8.82
CA ALA A 69 -7.98 -0.27 -7.41
C ALA A 69 -9.49 -0.50 -7.27
N ARG A 70 -9.94 -0.94 -6.09
CA ARG A 70 -11.37 -1.05 -5.78
C ARG A 70 -11.80 0.16 -4.95
N SER A 71 -12.79 0.94 -5.39
CA SER A 71 -13.38 2.03 -4.60
C SER A 71 -13.84 1.55 -3.23
N GLY A 72 -13.58 2.39 -2.22
CA GLY A 72 -14.02 2.23 -0.85
C GLY A 72 -15.54 2.26 -0.69
N GLU A 73 -16.29 2.85 -1.63
CA GLU A 73 -17.76 2.86 -1.61
C GLU A 73 -18.34 1.45 -1.63
N ARG A 74 -17.67 0.52 -2.34
CA ARG A 74 -18.05 -0.90 -2.37
C ARG A 74 -17.93 -1.58 -1.00
N PHE A 75 -17.28 -0.92 -0.05
CA PHE A 75 -17.04 -1.38 1.31
C PHE A 75 -17.67 -0.45 2.36
N GLY A 76 -18.57 0.47 1.95
CA GLY A 76 -19.21 1.43 2.86
C GLY A 76 -18.29 2.56 3.34
N ALA A 77 -17.11 2.73 2.73
CA ALA A 77 -16.20 3.84 3.01
C ALA A 77 -16.40 4.99 2.01
N SER A 78 -15.84 6.16 2.30
CA SER A 78 -15.83 7.30 1.37
C SER A 78 -15.17 6.94 0.03
N PRO A 79 -15.63 7.48 -1.12
CA PRO A 79 -14.99 7.31 -2.45
C PRO A 79 -13.54 7.79 -2.50
N LYS A 80 -13.12 8.59 -1.52
CA LYS A 80 -11.73 8.97 -1.35
C LYS A 80 -10.85 7.79 -0.95
N HIS A 81 -11.41 6.69 -0.46
CA HIS A 81 -10.67 5.49 -0.12
C HIS A 81 -10.69 4.53 -1.31
N VAL A 82 -9.58 3.83 -1.52
CA VAL A 82 -9.54 2.65 -2.39
C VAL A 82 -8.86 1.50 -1.67
N ARG A 83 -8.99 0.29 -2.21
CA ARG A 83 -8.25 -0.91 -1.80
C ARG A 83 -7.39 -1.42 -2.95
N ILE A 84 -6.10 -1.58 -2.71
CA ILE A 84 -5.11 -2.11 -3.66
C ILE A 84 -4.60 -3.46 -3.13
N SER A 85 -4.34 -4.41 -4.04
CA SER A 85 -3.80 -5.71 -3.68
C SER A 85 -2.30 -5.64 -3.45
N MET A 86 -1.83 -6.11 -2.29
CA MET A 86 -0.41 -6.26 -1.99
C MET A 86 0.14 -7.66 -2.37
N PHE A 87 -0.71 -8.53 -2.93
CA PHE A 87 -0.40 -9.94 -3.22
C PHE A 87 -0.23 -10.22 -4.73
N SER A 88 0.10 -9.20 -5.52
CA SER A 88 0.36 -9.34 -6.95
C SER A 88 1.72 -10.01 -7.23
N PRO A 89 1.99 -10.49 -8.46
CA PRO A 89 3.33 -10.87 -8.88
C PRO A 89 4.36 -9.76 -8.61
N PRO A 90 5.63 -10.09 -8.30
CA PRO A 90 6.66 -9.10 -7.99
C PRO A 90 6.79 -7.97 -9.03
N GLU A 91 6.69 -8.32 -10.31
CA GLU A 91 6.81 -7.38 -11.43
C GLU A 91 5.66 -6.37 -11.41
N ALA A 92 4.44 -6.86 -11.20
CA ALA A 92 3.26 -6.01 -11.10
C ALA A 92 3.29 -5.13 -9.84
N PHE A 93 3.86 -5.62 -8.74
CA PHE A 93 4.07 -4.82 -7.53
C PHE A 93 5.10 -3.71 -7.73
N ASN A 94 6.23 -4.01 -8.39
CA ASN A 94 7.27 -3.03 -8.71
C ASN A 94 6.72 -1.93 -9.62
N LEU A 95 6.03 -2.32 -10.71
CA LEU A 95 5.40 -1.37 -11.62
C LEU A 95 4.35 -0.50 -10.93
N PHE A 96 3.61 -1.06 -9.97
CA PHE A 96 2.69 -0.29 -9.13
C PHE A 96 3.41 0.78 -8.32
N LEU A 97 4.53 0.45 -7.66
CA LEU A 97 5.31 1.42 -6.88
C LEU A 97 5.92 2.51 -7.77
N GLU A 98 6.42 2.16 -8.96
CA GLU A 98 6.95 3.12 -9.94
C GLU A 98 5.88 4.12 -10.38
N ARG A 99 4.71 3.63 -10.79
CA ARG A 99 3.57 4.48 -11.16
C ARG A 99 3.09 5.34 -10.01
N LEU A 100 3.06 4.78 -8.80
CA LEU A 100 2.68 5.52 -7.60
C LEU A 100 3.67 6.65 -7.29
N SER A 101 4.97 6.40 -7.42
CA SER A 101 6.01 7.43 -7.26
C SER A 101 5.82 8.56 -8.27
N ALA A 102 5.63 8.23 -9.55
CA ALA A 102 5.41 9.24 -10.60
C ALA A 102 4.20 10.14 -10.30
N ILE A 103 3.09 9.59 -9.78
CA ILE A 103 1.94 10.39 -9.34
C ILE A 103 2.32 11.37 -8.23
N ILE A 104 3.10 10.90 -7.26
CA ILE A 104 3.54 11.70 -6.12
C ILE A 104 4.46 12.82 -6.58
N ASP A 105 5.45 12.53 -7.42
CA ASP A 105 6.42 13.49 -7.94
C ASP A 105 5.73 14.56 -8.80
N ASN A 106 4.82 14.16 -9.70
CA ASN A 106 4.02 15.10 -10.50
C ASN A 106 3.17 16.02 -9.62
N THR A 107 2.62 15.49 -8.52
CA THR A 107 1.78 16.30 -7.63
C THR A 107 2.60 17.23 -6.73
N ASN A 108 3.84 16.85 -6.41
CA ASN A 108 4.76 17.70 -5.65
C ASN A 108 5.40 18.79 -6.53
N GLY A 109 5.67 18.49 -7.81
CA GLY A 109 6.20 19.44 -8.79
C GLY A 109 5.20 20.51 -9.24
N ASN A 110 3.90 20.23 -9.17
CA ASN A 110 2.83 21.20 -9.41
C ASN A 110 2.58 22.15 -8.22
N VAL A 111 3.47 22.17 -7.21
CA VAL A 111 3.49 23.19 -6.15
C VAL A 111 4.64 24.17 -6.43
N VAL A 112 4.65 24.77 -7.62
CA VAL A 112 5.36 26.03 -7.88
C VAL A 112 4.47 26.90 -8.75
N THR A 113 4.23 28.11 -8.21
CA THR A 113 3.39 29.25 -8.63
C THR A 113 1.88 29.10 -8.53
#